data_AF-A0A813IHD0-F1
#
_entry.id   AF-A0A813IHD0-F1
#
_cell.length_a   1.000
_cell.length_b   1.000
_cell.length_c   1.000
_cell.angle_alpha   90.00
_cell.angle_beta   90.00
_cell.angle_gamma   90.00
#
_symmetry.space_group_name_H-M   'P 1'
#
loop_
_entity.id
_entity.type
_entity.pdbx_description
1 polymer ?
#
loop_
_entity_poly.entity_id
_entity_poly.type
_entity_poly.pdbx_seq_one_letter_code
_entity_poly.pdbx_strand_id
1 'polypeptide(L)'
;MATQTVLQANRAYDHIYDPCYLTSHGNDHYRQTSKAMFNAQRINRVPDDKYMFSELPHYPRCTIQVTSKEALPAHVDKNWIAPELKGPGADAGTVSGQYRHKFSARPNKQMLSTMPHIVQYAMKTGAAATALRGGQAERTSVPDSATRTVGTQSMYRESESQTNPYSPEYTIGPNQVPEVVALTHLAWGVGLPATEAELQIIERTRQKRLFSNMLPPPCDAFGMEVRVQLMEAQEFREWADREKTIRDLQDKRLQLLKQALEERDQNREGAQMDKVDRVRARKEEERDRKLAACQRLRTKVLRRMQKERQTAEAPPK
;
A
#
# COMPACT_ATOMS: atom_id res chain seq x y z
N MET A 1 -24.79 35.49 -6.34
CA MET A 1 -24.12 35.22 -7.63
C MET A 1 -23.62 33.79 -7.58
N ALA A 2 -24.11 32.91 -8.45
CA ALA A 2 -23.68 31.51 -8.47
C ALA A 2 -22.33 31.41 -9.17
N THR A 3 -21.32 30.92 -8.46
CA THR A 3 -19.98 30.66 -9.01
C THR A 3 -20.02 29.39 -9.83
N GLN A 4 -19.86 29.50 -11.14
CA GLN A 4 -19.73 28.35 -12.03
C GLN A 4 -18.26 27.88 -11.99
N THR A 5 -18.01 26.70 -11.42
CA THR A 5 -16.69 26.06 -11.49
C THR A 5 -16.43 25.58 -12.90
N VAL A 6 -15.55 26.28 -13.62
CA VAL A 6 -15.03 25.86 -14.92
C VAL A 6 -13.85 24.93 -14.67
N LEU A 7 -13.99 23.64 -14.99
CA LEU A 7 -12.88 22.69 -14.98
C LEU A 7 -12.11 22.81 -16.29
N GLN A 8 -10.90 23.36 -16.24
CA GLN A 8 -9.96 23.33 -17.36
C GLN A 8 -9.24 21.98 -17.41
N ALA A 9 -9.05 21.45 -18.62
CA ALA A 9 -8.30 20.22 -18.80
C ALA A 9 -6.78 20.48 -18.69
N ASN A 10 -6.08 19.62 -17.94
CA ASN A 10 -4.63 19.71 -17.78
C ASN A 10 -3.92 19.49 -19.12
N ARG A 11 -2.85 20.25 -19.35
CA ARG A 11 -2.00 20.10 -20.55
C ARG A 11 -1.05 18.91 -20.40
N ALA A 12 -0.50 18.45 -21.53
CA ALA A 12 0.55 17.44 -21.50
C ALA A 12 1.76 17.98 -20.71
N TYR A 13 2.27 17.19 -19.76
CA TYR A 13 3.39 17.54 -18.88
C TYR A 13 3.16 18.72 -17.92
N ASP A 14 1.90 19.11 -17.64
CA ASP A 14 1.61 20.16 -16.64
C ASP A 14 2.24 19.84 -15.27
N HIS A 15 2.30 18.56 -14.92
CA HIS A 15 2.84 18.07 -13.65
C HIS A 15 4.35 18.31 -13.46
N ILE A 16 5.07 18.61 -14.54
CA ILE A 16 6.50 18.97 -14.49
C ILE A 16 6.68 20.45 -14.13
N TYR A 17 5.75 21.31 -14.56
CA TYR A 17 5.83 22.75 -14.40
C TYR A 17 5.00 23.29 -13.24
N ASP A 18 4.25 22.43 -12.54
CA ASP A 18 3.37 22.85 -11.46
C ASP A 18 4.18 23.24 -10.20
N PRO A 19 4.17 24.53 -9.80
CA PRO A 19 4.84 25.00 -8.59
C PRO A 19 4.13 24.54 -7.31
N CYS A 20 2.90 24.05 -7.41
CA CYS A 20 2.07 23.66 -6.28
C CYS A 20 2.09 22.15 -5.97
N TYR A 21 2.94 21.38 -6.64
CA TYR A 21 3.19 19.96 -6.38
C TYR A 21 1.92 19.07 -6.33
N LEU A 22 1.08 19.11 -7.35
CA LEU A 22 -0.09 18.23 -7.44
C LEU A 22 0.25 16.73 -7.45
N THR A 23 1.50 16.34 -7.76
CA THR A 23 1.98 14.94 -7.66
C THR A 23 2.75 14.73 -6.35
N SER A 24 2.05 14.30 -5.31
CA SER A 24 2.63 14.10 -3.97
C SER A 24 3.66 12.95 -3.89
N HIS A 25 3.72 12.08 -4.91
CA HIS A 25 4.54 10.87 -4.88
C HIS A 25 5.07 10.51 -6.28
N GLY A 26 6.25 9.88 -6.33
CA GLY A 26 6.85 9.37 -7.58
C GLY A 26 5.96 8.44 -8.40
N ASN A 27 5.05 7.69 -7.77
CA ASN A 27 4.10 6.83 -8.48
C ASN A 27 3.08 7.64 -9.29
N ASP A 28 2.59 8.75 -8.73
CA ASP A 28 1.64 9.62 -9.43
C ASP A 28 2.36 10.42 -10.53
N HIS A 29 3.59 10.88 -10.26
CA HIS A 29 4.45 11.47 -11.28
C HIS A 29 4.69 10.51 -12.46
N TYR A 30 5.01 9.25 -12.18
CA TYR A 30 5.20 8.23 -13.22
C TYR A 30 3.92 8.02 -14.03
N ARG A 31 2.76 7.95 -13.37
CA ARG A 31 1.45 7.77 -14.03
C ARG A 31 1.09 8.96 -14.92
N GLN A 32 1.34 10.18 -14.48
CA GLN A 32 1.06 11.38 -15.28
C GLN A 32 2.08 11.53 -16.42
N THR A 33 3.34 11.18 -16.19
CA THR A 33 4.38 11.13 -17.23
C THR A 33 4.06 10.10 -18.30
N SER A 34 3.63 8.89 -17.92
CA SER A 34 3.21 7.86 -18.88
C SER A 34 1.99 8.31 -19.68
N LYS A 35 1.02 8.95 -19.03
CA LYS A 35 -0.16 9.51 -19.71
C LYS A 35 0.20 10.60 -20.73
N ALA A 36 1.17 11.46 -20.40
CA ALA A 36 1.66 12.50 -21.31
C ALA A 36 2.49 11.92 -22.47
N MET A 37 3.30 10.88 -22.21
CA MET A 37 4.12 10.20 -23.22
C MET A 37 3.28 9.48 -24.28
N PHE A 38 2.19 8.84 -23.88
CA PHE A 38 1.28 8.08 -24.76
C PHE A 38 0.05 8.89 -25.21
N ASN A 39 0.15 10.22 -25.26
CA ASN A 39 -0.94 11.06 -25.74
C ASN A 39 -1.26 10.75 -27.22
N ALA A 40 -2.55 10.66 -27.54
CA ALA A 40 -3.08 10.41 -28.89
C ALA A 40 -2.54 11.40 -29.95
N GLN A 41 -2.14 12.62 -29.53
CA GLN A 41 -1.53 13.63 -30.41
C GLN A 41 -0.17 13.23 -31.01
N ARG A 42 0.52 12.20 -30.48
CA ARG A 42 1.80 11.72 -31.02
C ARG A 42 1.64 10.68 -32.13
N ILE A 43 0.45 10.12 -32.28
CA ILE A 43 0.12 9.07 -33.23
C ILE A 43 -0.43 9.72 -34.49
N ASN A 44 0.35 9.72 -35.57
CA ASN A 44 -0.06 10.27 -36.85
C ASN A 44 -0.33 9.14 -37.85
N ARG A 45 -1.45 9.25 -38.57
CA ARG A 45 -1.73 8.40 -39.73
C ARG A 45 -1.06 9.03 -40.93
N VAL A 46 -0.01 8.39 -41.44
CA VAL A 46 0.75 8.84 -42.61
C VAL A 46 0.27 8.02 -43.81
N PRO A 47 -0.24 8.64 -44.89
CA PRO A 47 -0.60 7.93 -46.11
C PRO A 47 0.61 7.18 -46.68
N ASP A 48 0.39 5.97 -47.17
CA ASP A 48 1.42 5.19 -47.86
C ASP A 48 1.30 5.45 -49.37
N ASP A 49 2.25 6.16 -49.95
CA ASP A 49 2.20 6.57 -51.37
C ASP A 49 1.99 5.39 -52.33
N LYS A 50 2.54 4.20 -51.99
CA LYS A 50 2.44 2.99 -52.79
C LYS A 50 1.03 2.37 -52.79
N TYR A 51 0.26 2.59 -51.72
CA TYR A 51 -1.02 1.93 -51.45
C TYR A 51 -2.14 2.94 -51.15
N MET A 52 -1.95 4.21 -51.50
CA MET A 52 -2.85 5.30 -51.11
C MET A 52 -4.30 5.08 -51.56
N PHE A 53 -4.50 4.39 -52.70
CA PHE A 53 -5.80 4.10 -53.29
C PHE A 53 -6.27 2.65 -53.13
N SER A 54 -5.57 1.79 -52.37
CA SER A 54 -5.98 0.40 -52.22
C SER A 54 -7.12 0.24 -51.20
N GLU A 55 -8.05 -0.68 -51.50
CA GLU A 55 -9.14 -1.05 -50.59
C GLU A 55 -8.92 -2.41 -49.92
N LEU A 56 -7.83 -3.09 -50.28
CA LEU A 56 -7.47 -4.42 -49.80
C LEU A 56 -7.01 -4.37 -48.33
N PRO A 57 -7.52 -5.24 -47.44
CA PRO A 57 -7.13 -5.26 -46.02
C PRO A 57 -5.63 -5.47 -45.78
N HIS A 58 -4.93 -6.13 -46.71
CA HIS A 58 -3.51 -6.47 -46.60
C HIS A 58 -2.60 -5.35 -47.11
N TYR A 59 -3.17 -4.33 -47.77
CA TYR A 59 -2.47 -3.17 -48.30
C TYR A 59 -3.16 -1.91 -47.75
N PRO A 60 -2.85 -1.51 -46.50
CA PRO A 60 -3.49 -0.37 -45.87
C PRO A 60 -3.10 0.95 -46.57
N ARG A 61 -4.06 1.87 -46.70
CA ARG A 61 -3.86 3.20 -47.31
C ARG A 61 -2.94 4.12 -46.49
N CYS A 62 -2.82 3.84 -45.20
CA CYS A 62 -2.02 4.63 -44.26
C CYS A 62 -1.30 3.72 -43.29
N THR A 63 -0.07 4.08 -42.93
CA THR A 63 0.64 3.53 -41.78
C THR A 63 0.50 4.43 -40.57
N ILE A 64 0.47 3.82 -39.39
CA ILE A 64 0.46 4.54 -38.12
C ILE A 64 1.92 4.76 -37.71
N GLN A 65 2.34 6.03 -37.67
CA GLN A 65 3.67 6.41 -37.24
C GLN A 65 3.60 7.18 -35.92
N VAL A 66 4.46 6.80 -34.98
CA VAL A 66 4.63 7.54 -33.72
C VAL A 66 5.68 8.62 -33.97
N THR A 67 5.29 9.87 -33.82
CA THR A 67 6.24 10.99 -33.92
C THR A 67 7.13 11.04 -32.70
N SER A 68 8.45 11.03 -32.94
CA SER A 68 9.47 11.14 -31.90
C SER A 68 9.68 12.56 -31.41
N LYS A 69 9.02 13.56 -32.01
CA LYS A 69 9.12 14.96 -31.59
C LYS A 69 8.71 15.07 -30.13
N GLU A 70 9.68 15.35 -29.28
CA GLU A 70 9.46 15.58 -27.86
C GLU A 70 8.81 16.95 -27.69
N ALA A 71 7.70 17.00 -26.95
CA ALA A 71 7.01 18.25 -26.64
C ALA A 71 7.72 19.07 -25.54
N LEU A 72 8.78 18.53 -24.96
CA LEU A 72 9.54 19.15 -23.88
C LEU A 72 10.88 19.68 -24.40
N PRO A 73 11.28 20.90 -24.02
CA PRO A 73 12.64 21.39 -24.25
C PRO A 73 13.69 20.50 -23.57
N ALA A 74 14.88 20.40 -24.18
CA ALA A 74 15.96 19.54 -23.68
C ALA A 74 16.48 19.91 -22.26
N HIS A 75 16.26 21.15 -21.82
CA HIS A 75 16.70 21.65 -20.52
C HIS A 75 15.73 21.31 -19.37
N VAL A 76 14.60 20.66 -19.66
CA VAL A 76 13.56 20.37 -18.65
C VAL A 76 13.76 18.96 -18.12
N ASP A 77 14.06 18.87 -16.82
CA ASP A 77 14.25 17.59 -16.13
C ASP A 77 12.93 16.81 -16.03
N LYS A 78 12.98 15.53 -16.43
CA LYS A 78 11.83 14.61 -16.41
C LYS A 78 11.80 13.73 -15.16
N ASN A 79 12.83 13.77 -14.33
CA ASN A 79 12.98 12.88 -13.18
C ASN A 79 12.14 13.38 -12.01
N TRP A 80 11.47 12.46 -11.32
CA TRP A 80 10.81 12.81 -10.07
C TRP A 80 11.87 13.02 -9.00
N ILE A 81 11.87 14.22 -8.41
CA ILE A 81 12.75 14.57 -7.29
C ILE A 81 11.85 14.65 -6.05
N ALA A 82 12.16 13.83 -5.04
CA ALA A 82 11.46 13.87 -3.77
C ALA A 82 11.52 15.28 -3.16
N PRO A 83 10.44 15.77 -2.51
CA PRO A 83 10.43 17.08 -1.88
C PRO A 83 11.60 17.30 -0.90
N GLU A 84 12.03 16.24 -0.22
CA GLU A 84 13.12 16.25 0.75
C GLU A 84 14.51 16.47 0.14
N LEU A 85 14.69 16.09 -1.14
CA LEU A 85 15.97 16.18 -1.86
C LEU A 85 16.10 17.48 -2.67
N LYS A 86 15.03 18.26 -2.81
CA LYS A 86 15.09 19.59 -3.42
C LYS A 86 15.71 20.53 -2.39
N GLY A 87 16.97 20.90 -2.62
CA GLY A 87 17.69 21.81 -1.74
C GLY A 87 16.93 23.14 -1.50
N PRO A 88 17.27 23.88 -0.43
CA PRO A 88 16.55 25.08 0.05
C PRO A 88 16.54 26.29 -0.91
N GLY A 89 16.94 26.12 -2.18
CA GLY A 89 16.95 27.14 -3.23
C GLY A 89 15.95 26.92 -4.38
N ALA A 90 15.14 25.85 -4.35
CA ALA A 90 14.16 25.56 -5.39
C ALA A 90 12.76 26.15 -5.12
N ASP A 91 12.61 26.94 -4.05
CA ASP A 91 11.38 27.66 -3.77
C ASP A 91 11.37 28.98 -4.53
N ALA A 92 10.85 28.98 -5.77
CA ALA A 92 10.53 30.22 -6.47
C ALA A 92 9.44 31.08 -5.76
N GLY A 93 8.87 30.59 -4.65
CA GLY A 93 7.87 31.28 -3.83
C GLY A 93 8.32 31.66 -2.42
N THR A 94 9.49 31.21 -1.95
CA THR A 94 9.99 31.58 -0.62
C THR A 94 10.76 32.88 -0.74
N VAL A 95 10.04 34.01 -0.61
CA VAL A 95 10.65 35.35 -0.43
C VAL A 95 11.42 35.35 0.89
N SER A 96 12.65 34.84 0.86
CA SER A 96 13.60 34.92 1.96
C SER A 96 14.40 36.21 1.82
N GLY A 97 14.51 36.96 2.91
CA GLY A 97 15.18 38.25 2.95
C GLY A 97 14.58 39.20 3.99
N GLN A 98 15.34 40.24 4.31
CA GLN A 98 15.01 41.28 5.31
C GLN A 98 13.63 41.94 5.08
N TYR A 99 13.11 41.89 3.85
CA TYR A 99 11.83 42.49 3.45
C TYR A 99 10.63 41.53 3.45
N ARG A 100 10.74 40.31 3.99
CA ARG A 100 9.65 39.31 4.07
C ARG A 100 8.36 39.84 4.71
N HIS A 101 8.49 40.76 5.67
CA HIS A 101 7.37 41.37 6.38
C HIS A 101 6.48 42.25 5.48
N LYS A 102 6.95 42.68 4.31
CA LYS A 102 6.18 43.50 3.36
C LYS A 102 5.22 42.69 2.49
N PHE A 103 5.50 41.40 2.29
CA PHE A 103 4.78 40.55 1.33
C PHE A 103 3.99 39.40 1.96
N SER A 104 4.09 39.20 3.28
CA SER A 104 3.35 38.15 4.00
C SER A 104 2.62 38.71 5.22
N ALA A 105 1.41 39.24 5.01
CA ALA A 105 0.51 39.57 6.09
C ALA A 105 -0.23 38.30 6.55
N ARG A 106 0.12 37.74 7.71
CA ARG A 106 -0.73 36.76 8.38
C ARG A 106 -1.85 37.53 9.09
N PRO A 107 -3.14 37.28 8.82
CA PRO A 107 -4.20 37.93 9.58
C PRO A 107 -4.10 37.48 11.04
N ASN A 108 -4.11 38.46 11.94
CA ASN A 108 -3.99 38.25 13.38
C ASN A 108 -5.25 37.52 13.87
N LYS A 109 -5.16 36.20 14.06
CA LYS A 109 -6.26 35.38 14.59
C LYS A 109 -6.35 35.56 16.11
N GLN A 110 -6.81 36.72 16.54
CA GLN A 110 -7.38 36.91 17.87
C GLN A 110 -8.80 37.44 17.64
N MET A 111 -9.79 36.77 18.23
CA MET A 111 -11.23 37.06 18.14
C MET A 111 -12.00 36.44 16.96
N LEU A 112 -12.11 35.10 16.92
CA LEU A 112 -13.30 34.40 16.42
C LEU A 112 -13.52 33.12 17.25
N SER A 113 -13.76 33.32 18.56
CA SER A 113 -14.43 32.31 19.38
C SER A 113 -15.94 32.47 19.19
N THR A 114 -16.45 31.94 18.09
CA THR A 114 -17.87 31.60 17.95
C THR A 114 -17.95 30.25 17.25
N MET A 115 -17.59 29.20 17.99
CA MET A 115 -18.02 27.84 17.63
C MET A 115 -19.46 27.64 18.11
N PRO A 116 -20.36 27.08 17.28
CA PRO A 116 -21.70 26.73 17.70
C PRO A 116 -21.65 25.54 18.66
N HIS A 117 -22.59 25.52 19.61
CA HIS A 117 -22.75 24.46 20.58
C HIS A 117 -23.00 23.12 19.87
N ILE A 118 -22.01 22.23 19.91
CA ILE A 118 -22.22 20.81 19.62
C ILE A 118 -22.30 20.09 20.96
N VAL A 119 -23.53 19.70 21.29
CA VAL A 119 -23.88 18.83 22.42
C VAL A 119 -23.17 17.48 22.21
N GLN A 120 -22.19 17.19 23.06
CA GLN A 120 -21.60 15.86 23.16
C GLN A 120 -22.44 15.02 24.14
N TYR A 121 -23.02 13.94 23.63
CA TYR A 121 -23.73 12.96 24.45
C TYR A 121 -22.73 12.09 25.21
N ALA A 122 -22.95 11.93 26.52
CA ALA A 122 -22.14 11.08 27.39
C ALA A 122 -22.33 9.59 27.04
N MET A 123 -21.23 8.90 26.72
CA MET A 123 -21.17 7.44 26.77
C MET A 123 -20.47 7.00 28.05
N LYS A 124 -21.12 6.08 28.75
CA LYS A 124 -20.79 5.56 30.07
C LYS A 124 -20.02 4.25 29.88
N THR A 125 -18.73 4.21 30.23
CA THR A 125 -18.01 2.96 30.50
C THR A 125 -16.96 3.13 31.60
N GLY A 126 -17.25 2.49 32.74
CA GLY A 126 -16.26 1.78 33.58
C GLY A 126 -15.16 2.56 34.28
N ALA A 127 -15.51 3.23 35.39
CA ALA A 127 -14.54 3.58 36.41
C ALA A 127 -14.15 2.34 37.23
N ALA A 128 -12.88 1.96 37.15
CA ALA A 128 -12.20 1.14 38.16
C ALA A 128 -10.71 1.52 38.20
N ALA A 129 -10.39 2.53 38.99
CA ALA A 129 -9.05 2.71 39.54
C ALA A 129 -9.21 3.41 40.90
N THR A 130 -9.28 2.55 41.92
CA THR A 130 -9.38 2.89 43.33
C THR A 130 -8.17 3.70 43.78
N ALA A 131 -8.45 4.70 44.61
CA ALA A 131 -7.49 5.51 45.33
C ALA A 131 -6.55 4.69 46.20
N LEU A 132 -5.28 5.09 46.25
CA LEU A 132 -4.42 4.88 47.40
C LEU A 132 -3.78 6.20 47.81
N ARG A 133 -4.06 6.53 49.05
CA ARG A 133 -3.82 7.76 49.80
C ARG A 133 -2.48 7.62 50.54
N GLY A 134 -1.75 8.72 50.69
CA GLY A 134 -0.57 8.84 51.56
C GLY A 134 0.33 9.91 50.97
N GLY A 135 0.67 11.00 51.63
CA GLY A 135 0.87 11.26 53.05
C GLY A 135 2.07 12.20 53.08
N GLN A 136 1.89 13.41 53.61
CA GLN A 136 2.95 14.41 53.70
C GLN A 136 4.07 13.86 54.58
N ALA A 137 5.30 13.84 54.05
CA ALA A 137 6.51 13.56 54.81
C ALA A 137 7.48 14.72 54.61
N GLU A 138 7.88 15.33 55.72
CA GLU A 138 8.92 16.34 55.83
C GLU A 138 10.20 15.88 55.12
N ARG A 139 10.75 16.74 54.25
CA ARG A 139 12.10 16.57 53.73
C ARG A 139 13.04 17.38 54.58
N THR A 140 13.76 16.70 55.48
CA THR A 140 15.04 17.18 56.00
C THR A 140 16.03 17.29 54.83
N SER A 141 16.50 18.51 54.57
CA SER A 141 17.51 18.82 53.56
C SER A 141 18.88 18.31 54.00
N VAL A 142 19.43 17.34 53.28
CA VAL A 142 20.85 16.96 53.35
C VAL A 142 21.59 17.75 52.24
N PRO A 143 22.75 18.36 52.49
CA PRO A 143 23.47 19.09 51.44
C PRO A 143 24.05 18.12 50.41
N ASP A 144 23.79 18.41 49.13
CA ASP A 144 24.24 17.62 47.99
C ASP A 144 25.77 17.58 47.88
N SER A 145 26.33 16.41 47.61
CA SER A 145 27.75 16.20 47.33
C SER A 145 28.19 16.92 46.05
N ALA A 146 29.37 17.54 46.07
CA ALA A 146 29.93 18.37 44.99
C ALA A 146 30.27 17.64 43.67
N THR A 147 30.06 16.33 43.58
CA THR A 147 30.31 15.54 42.37
C THR A 147 29.01 14.90 41.90
N ARG A 148 28.50 15.42 40.79
CA ARG A 148 27.32 14.90 40.10
C ARG A 148 27.77 13.87 39.07
N THR A 149 27.55 12.58 39.34
CA THR A 149 27.69 11.54 38.32
C THR A 149 26.55 11.69 37.32
N VAL A 150 26.86 12.20 36.12
CA VAL A 150 25.91 12.31 35.02
C VAL A 150 26.00 11.02 34.20
N GLY A 151 25.04 10.12 34.38
CA GLY A 151 24.84 9.00 33.45
C GLY A 151 24.11 9.51 32.21
N THR A 152 24.79 9.53 31.07
CA THR A 152 24.16 9.83 29.78
C THR A 152 23.62 8.54 29.20
N GLN A 153 22.31 8.31 29.31
CA GLN A 153 21.64 7.19 28.66
C GLN A 153 21.22 7.63 27.26
N SER A 154 21.78 7.02 26.21
CA SER A 154 21.26 7.22 24.85
C SER A 154 19.82 6.70 24.79
N MET A 155 18.90 7.52 24.27
CA MET A 155 17.49 7.14 24.08
C MET A 155 17.33 6.04 23.02
N TYR A 156 18.37 5.80 22.22
CA TYR A 156 18.39 4.83 21.15
C TYR A 156 19.29 3.66 21.57
N ARG A 157 18.70 2.47 21.66
CA ARG A 157 19.45 1.23 21.61
C ARG A 157 20.01 1.13 20.20
N GLU A 158 21.32 1.11 20.05
CA GLU A 158 21.96 0.88 18.76
C GLU A 158 21.78 -0.59 18.34
N SER A 159 20.56 -0.98 17.96
CA SER A 159 20.31 -2.30 17.38
C SER A 159 20.80 -2.40 15.92
N GLU A 160 21.08 -1.25 15.29
CA GLU A 160 21.54 -1.17 13.90
C GLU A 160 23.07 -1.29 13.76
N SER A 161 23.84 -1.20 14.86
CA SER A 161 25.30 -1.41 14.86
C SER A 161 25.71 -2.88 15.07
N GLN A 162 24.76 -3.81 15.07
CA GLN A 162 25.01 -5.23 15.25
C GLN A 162 25.64 -5.83 13.98
N THR A 163 26.96 -5.76 13.92
CA THR A 163 27.79 -6.38 12.90
C THR A 163 27.72 -7.91 13.03
N ASN A 164 27.95 -8.64 11.93
CA ASN A 164 28.13 -10.09 12.00
C ASN A 164 29.18 -10.45 13.07
N PRO A 165 28.93 -11.46 13.92
CA PRO A 165 29.89 -11.89 14.93
C PRO A 165 31.27 -12.12 14.30
N TYR A 166 32.33 -11.67 14.96
CA TYR A 166 33.70 -11.85 14.47
C TYR A 166 34.00 -13.33 14.22
N SER A 167 34.32 -13.69 12.98
CA SER A 167 34.79 -15.02 12.60
C SER A 167 36.32 -15.04 12.52
N PRO A 168 37.03 -15.84 13.33
CA PRO A 168 38.49 -15.91 13.27
C PRO A 168 38.96 -16.52 11.94
N GLU A 169 40.19 -16.16 11.54
CA GLU A 169 40.85 -16.75 10.39
C GLU A 169 41.15 -18.24 10.64
N TYR A 170 40.95 -19.08 9.63
CA TYR A 170 41.19 -20.52 9.72
C TYR A 170 42.01 -21.01 8.53
N THR A 171 42.90 -21.97 8.76
CA THR A 171 43.69 -22.64 7.72
C THR A 171 43.08 -24.00 7.40
N ILE A 172 42.85 -24.28 6.12
CA ILE A 172 42.36 -25.58 5.65
C ILE A 172 43.55 -26.43 5.20
N GLY A 173 43.62 -27.69 5.63
CA GLY A 173 44.63 -28.64 5.17
C GLY A 173 44.49 -28.99 3.69
N PRO A 174 45.58 -29.39 3.00
CA PRO A 174 45.51 -29.78 1.59
C PRO A 174 44.53 -30.96 1.43
N ASN A 175 43.64 -30.86 0.44
CA ASN A 175 42.58 -31.83 0.10
C ASN A 175 41.44 -32.01 1.13
N GLN A 176 41.34 -31.16 2.16
CA GLN A 176 40.18 -31.16 3.06
C GLN A 176 39.20 -30.04 2.67
N VAL A 177 37.91 -30.32 2.60
CA VAL A 177 36.86 -29.30 2.42
C VAL A 177 35.83 -29.45 3.55
N PRO A 178 36.01 -28.77 4.69
CA PRO A 178 35.10 -28.89 5.83
C PRO A 178 33.71 -28.36 5.49
N GLU A 179 32.67 -29.05 5.96
CA GLU A 179 31.28 -28.72 5.58
C GLU A 179 30.86 -27.33 6.04
N VAL A 180 31.34 -26.92 7.22
CA VAL A 180 31.03 -25.63 7.84
C VAL A 180 31.44 -24.46 6.93
N VAL A 181 32.53 -24.59 6.18
CA VAL A 181 33.00 -23.55 5.24
C VAL A 181 32.05 -23.38 4.04
N ALA A 182 31.31 -24.43 3.67
CA ALA A 182 30.28 -24.33 2.63
C ALA A 182 28.98 -23.67 3.11
N LEU A 183 28.77 -23.58 4.43
CA LEU A 183 27.58 -23.02 5.06
C LEU A 183 27.74 -21.54 5.42
N THR A 184 28.77 -20.86 4.94
CA THR A 184 29.03 -19.43 5.20
C THR A 184 27.93 -18.49 4.72
N HIS A 185 27.08 -18.95 3.80
CA HIS A 185 25.90 -18.22 3.33
C HIS A 185 24.73 -18.22 4.33
N LEU A 186 24.77 -19.10 5.35
CA LEU A 186 23.83 -19.10 6.47
C LEU A 186 24.39 -18.21 7.58
N ALA A 187 23.77 -17.06 7.80
CA ALA A 187 24.16 -16.09 8.83
C ALA A 187 22.97 -15.76 9.74
N TRP A 188 23.23 -15.11 10.88
CA TRP A 188 22.16 -14.70 11.79
C TRP A 188 21.19 -13.74 11.08
N GLY A 189 19.90 -14.06 11.07
CA GLY A 189 18.89 -13.31 10.29
C GLY A 189 18.86 -13.64 8.79
N VAL A 190 19.81 -14.44 8.30
CA VAL A 190 19.89 -14.96 6.92
C VAL A 190 20.02 -16.49 6.99
N GLY A 191 18.93 -17.13 7.42
CA GLY A 191 18.82 -18.59 7.53
C GLY A 191 19.40 -19.23 8.80
N LEU A 192 19.65 -18.43 9.83
CA LEU A 192 19.80 -18.88 11.21
C LEU A 192 18.85 -18.05 12.10
N PRO A 193 18.12 -18.66 13.06
CA PRO A 193 18.16 -20.08 13.46
C PRO A 193 17.60 -21.02 12.38
N ALA A 194 18.23 -22.20 12.26
CA ALA A 194 17.98 -23.11 11.15
C ALA A 194 16.53 -23.60 11.17
N THR A 195 15.80 -23.35 10.08
CA THR A 195 14.46 -23.88 9.82
C THR A 195 14.57 -25.22 9.11
N GLU A 196 13.49 -26.02 9.10
CA GLU A 196 13.44 -27.33 8.43
C GLU A 196 13.96 -27.27 6.97
N ALA A 197 13.65 -26.21 6.24
CA ALA A 197 14.11 -26.02 4.86
C ALA A 197 15.64 -25.95 4.75
N GLU A 198 16.32 -25.26 5.68
CA GLU A 198 17.79 -25.16 5.69
C GLU A 198 18.42 -26.49 6.08
N LEU A 199 17.83 -27.21 7.05
CA LEU A 199 18.27 -28.56 7.40
C LEU A 199 18.18 -29.50 6.19
N GLN A 200 17.07 -29.47 5.44
CA GLN A 200 16.91 -30.25 4.23
C GLN A 200 17.94 -29.89 3.14
N ILE A 201 18.29 -28.60 2.99
CA ILE A 201 19.34 -28.17 2.05
C ILE A 201 20.71 -28.72 2.47
N ILE A 202 21.04 -28.67 3.77
CA ILE A 202 22.28 -29.21 4.31
C ILE A 202 22.34 -30.73 4.09
N GLU A 203 21.26 -31.45 4.40
CA GLU A 203 21.17 -32.90 4.20
C GLU A 203 21.31 -33.29 2.73
N ARG A 204 20.62 -32.59 1.82
CA ARG A 204 20.78 -32.81 0.38
C ARG A 204 22.22 -32.55 -0.08
N THR A 205 22.86 -31.52 0.45
CA THR A 205 24.27 -31.21 0.12
C THR A 205 25.21 -32.32 0.59
N ARG A 206 24.97 -32.89 1.78
CA ARG A 206 25.70 -34.06 2.29
C ARG A 206 25.49 -35.28 1.41
N GLN A 207 24.24 -35.59 1.05
CA GLN A 207 23.90 -36.70 0.18
C GLN A 207 24.57 -36.56 -1.18
N LYS A 208 24.61 -35.37 -1.77
CA LYS A 208 25.32 -35.10 -3.03
C LYS A 208 26.82 -35.37 -2.93
N ARG A 209 27.47 -34.94 -1.84
CA ARG A 209 28.90 -35.21 -1.61
C ARG A 209 29.17 -36.71 -1.46
N LEU A 210 28.37 -37.39 -0.64
CA LEU A 210 28.46 -38.83 -0.47
C LEU A 210 28.26 -39.54 -1.82
N PHE A 211 27.26 -39.13 -2.59
CA PHE A 211 27.01 -39.66 -3.93
C PHE A 211 28.22 -39.45 -4.85
N SER A 212 28.77 -38.23 -4.92
CA SER A 212 29.98 -37.95 -5.71
C SER A 212 31.17 -38.81 -5.33
N ASN A 213 31.35 -39.09 -4.03
CA ASN A 213 32.40 -39.96 -3.51
C ASN A 213 32.15 -41.45 -3.81
N MET A 214 30.89 -41.86 -3.88
CA MET A 214 30.49 -43.25 -4.16
C MET A 214 30.47 -43.58 -5.67
N LEU A 215 30.62 -42.58 -6.55
CA LEU A 215 30.64 -42.82 -7.99
C LEU A 215 31.89 -43.62 -8.42
N PRO A 216 31.77 -44.56 -9.36
CA PRO A 216 32.91 -45.29 -9.92
C PRO A 216 33.99 -44.35 -10.48
N PRO A 217 35.29 -44.69 -10.33
CA PRO A 217 36.37 -43.90 -10.89
C PRO A 217 36.35 -43.92 -12.43
N PRO A 218 36.79 -42.85 -13.11
CA PRO A 218 36.68 -42.69 -14.57
C PRO A 218 37.73 -43.48 -15.37
N CYS A 219 38.33 -44.52 -14.80
CA CYS A 219 39.47 -45.22 -15.40
C CYS A 219 39.08 -46.26 -16.47
N ASP A 220 37.86 -46.81 -16.41
CA ASP A 220 37.38 -47.89 -17.28
C ASP A 220 36.14 -47.46 -18.09
N ALA A 221 36.00 -47.97 -19.31
CA ALA A 221 34.90 -47.64 -20.21
C ALA A 221 33.53 -48.09 -19.66
N PHE A 222 33.47 -49.30 -19.09
CA PHE A 222 32.25 -49.81 -18.45
C PHE A 222 31.92 -49.04 -17.16
N GLY A 223 32.95 -48.77 -16.34
CA GLY A 223 32.81 -47.93 -15.15
C GLY A 223 32.31 -46.51 -15.46
N MET A 224 32.72 -45.93 -16.59
CA MET A 224 32.26 -44.63 -17.06
C MET A 224 30.80 -44.68 -17.51
N GLU A 225 30.37 -45.72 -18.21
CA GLU A 225 28.97 -45.90 -18.61
C GLU A 225 28.05 -45.96 -17.38
N VAL A 226 28.42 -46.77 -16.38
CA VAL A 226 27.70 -46.86 -15.10
C VAL A 226 27.68 -45.51 -14.38
N ARG A 227 28.80 -44.77 -14.38
CA ARG A 227 28.88 -43.43 -13.79
C ARG A 227 27.91 -42.46 -14.44
N VAL A 228 27.83 -42.44 -15.78
CA VAL A 228 26.91 -41.57 -16.52
C VAL A 228 25.45 -41.90 -16.18
N GLN A 229 25.08 -43.18 -16.21
CA GLN A 229 23.72 -43.61 -15.86
C GLN A 229 23.33 -43.21 -14.43
N LEU A 230 24.24 -43.36 -13.48
CA LEU A 230 24.02 -42.94 -12.08
C LEU A 230 23.86 -41.42 -11.98
N MET A 231 24.71 -40.64 -12.68
CA MET A 231 24.62 -39.18 -12.70
C MET A 231 23.31 -38.70 -13.32
N GLU A 232 22.90 -39.24 -14.47
CA GLU A 232 21.63 -38.92 -15.10
C GLU A 232 20.44 -39.23 -14.18
N ALA A 233 20.42 -40.42 -13.56
CA ALA A 233 19.36 -40.80 -12.63
C ALA A 233 19.29 -39.86 -11.41
N GLN A 234 20.44 -39.40 -10.92
CA GLN A 234 20.50 -38.43 -9.82
C GLN A 234 20.02 -37.04 -10.28
N GLU A 235 20.40 -36.59 -11.47
CA GLU A 235 19.93 -35.33 -12.05
C GLU A 235 18.41 -35.33 -12.20
N PHE A 236 17.81 -36.41 -12.72
CA PHE A 236 16.35 -36.53 -12.82
C PHE A 236 15.65 -36.42 -11.47
N ARG A 237 16.21 -37.02 -10.41
CA ARG A 237 15.66 -36.91 -9.05
C ARG A 237 15.73 -35.46 -8.54
N GLU A 238 16.86 -34.79 -8.73
CA GLU A 238 17.02 -33.40 -8.32
C GLU A 238 16.09 -32.46 -9.09
N TRP A 239 15.89 -32.72 -10.38
CA TRP A 239 14.94 -31.98 -11.21
C TRP A 239 13.51 -32.21 -10.73
N ALA A 240 13.13 -33.44 -10.41
CA ALA A 240 11.81 -33.77 -9.87
C ALA A 240 11.56 -33.07 -8.52
N ASP A 241 12.56 -33.04 -7.63
CA ASP A 241 12.47 -32.33 -6.35
C ASP A 241 12.31 -30.82 -6.56
N ARG A 242 13.08 -30.22 -7.48
CA ARG A 242 12.94 -28.80 -7.83
C ARG A 242 11.56 -28.51 -8.40
N GLU A 243 11.09 -29.31 -9.34
CA GLU A 243 9.77 -29.16 -9.94
C GLU A 243 8.66 -29.25 -8.89
N LYS A 244 8.77 -30.17 -7.93
CA LYS A 244 7.86 -30.27 -6.79
C LYS A 244 7.88 -29.00 -5.94
N THR A 245 9.04 -28.47 -5.59
CA THR A 245 9.13 -27.22 -4.81
C THR A 245 8.55 -26.01 -5.54
N ILE A 246 8.76 -25.94 -6.86
CA ILE A 246 8.18 -24.88 -7.71
C ILE A 246 6.66 -25.00 -7.70
N ARG A 247 6.13 -26.21 -7.84
CA ARG A 247 4.69 -26.49 -7.79
C ARG A 247 4.08 -26.10 -6.44
N ASP A 248 4.66 -26.55 -5.33
CA ASP A 248 4.18 -26.22 -3.99
C ASP A 248 4.14 -24.70 -3.74
N LEU A 249 5.14 -23.97 -4.26
CA LEU A 249 5.20 -22.52 -4.17
C LEU A 249 4.16 -21.84 -5.07
N GLN A 250 3.94 -22.36 -6.28
CA GLN A 250 2.88 -21.88 -7.17
C GLN A 250 1.49 -22.14 -6.58
N ASP A 251 1.27 -23.29 -5.96
CA ASP A 251 0.01 -23.66 -5.30
C ASP A 251 -0.30 -22.72 -4.12
N LYS A 252 0.71 -22.43 -3.28
CA LYS A 252 0.58 -21.43 -2.20
C LYS A 252 0.23 -20.04 -2.75
N ARG A 253 0.90 -19.61 -3.83
CA ARG A 253 0.58 -18.33 -4.49
C ARG A 253 -0.84 -18.32 -5.05
N LEU A 254 -1.27 -19.43 -5.64
CA LEU A 254 -2.62 -19.59 -6.18
C LEU A 254 -3.68 -19.53 -5.07
N GLN A 255 -3.41 -20.14 -3.91
CA GLN A 255 -4.30 -20.08 -2.75
C GLN A 255 -4.49 -18.64 -2.26
N LEU A 256 -3.40 -17.87 -2.11
CA LEU A 256 -3.48 -16.46 -1.74
C LEU A 256 -4.26 -15.63 -2.76
N LEU A 257 -4.07 -15.91 -4.05
CA LEU A 257 -4.80 -15.22 -5.12
C LEU A 257 -6.31 -15.54 -5.08
N LYS A 258 -6.68 -16.80 -4.82
CA LYS A 258 -8.08 -17.20 -4.64
C LYS A 258 -8.71 -16.49 -3.45
N GLN A 259 -8.04 -16.46 -2.30
CA GLN A 259 -8.50 -15.74 -1.11
C GLN A 259 -8.70 -14.25 -1.38
N ALA A 260 -7.76 -13.60 -2.08
CA ALA A 260 -7.88 -12.20 -2.44
C ALA A 260 -9.05 -11.92 -3.41
N LEU A 261 -9.35 -12.86 -4.32
CA LEU A 261 -10.53 -12.76 -5.19
C LEU A 261 -11.83 -12.92 -4.40
N GLU A 262 -11.90 -13.90 -3.51
CA GLU A 262 -13.06 -14.12 -2.63
C GLU A 262 -13.33 -12.89 -1.76
N GLU A 263 -12.30 -12.31 -1.14
CA GLU A 263 -12.44 -11.09 -0.34
C GLU A 263 -12.94 -9.91 -1.19
N ARG A 264 -12.41 -9.75 -2.41
CA ARG A 264 -12.85 -8.71 -3.33
C ARG A 264 -14.33 -8.88 -3.71
N ASP A 265 -14.75 -10.10 -3.98
CA ASP A 265 -16.11 -10.41 -4.38
C ASP A 265 -17.08 -10.23 -3.20
N GLN A 266 -16.71 -10.66 -1.99
CA GLN A 266 -17.46 -10.37 -0.75
C GLN A 266 -17.61 -8.86 -0.50
N ASN A 267 -16.54 -8.08 -0.67
CA ASN A 267 -16.61 -6.62 -0.53
C ASN A 267 -17.57 -5.99 -1.55
N ARG A 268 -17.58 -6.51 -2.78
CA ARG A 268 -18.51 -6.07 -3.83
C ARG A 268 -19.95 -6.42 -3.49
N GLU A 269 -20.19 -7.64 -3.01
CA GLU A 269 -21.50 -8.10 -2.56
C GLU A 269 -22.01 -7.29 -1.38
N GLY A 270 -21.18 -7.06 -0.35
CA GLY A 270 -21.52 -6.22 0.79
C GLY A 270 -21.92 -4.80 0.37
N ALA A 271 -21.14 -4.16 -0.52
CA ALA A 271 -21.48 -2.85 -1.05
C ALA A 271 -22.77 -2.85 -1.89
N GLN A 272 -23.13 -3.96 -2.51
CA GLN A 272 -24.38 -4.10 -3.25
C GLN A 272 -25.57 -4.33 -2.31
N MET A 273 -25.39 -5.15 -1.26
CA MET A 273 -26.40 -5.36 -0.21
C MET A 273 -26.73 -4.03 0.49
N ASP A 274 -25.73 -3.25 0.86
CA ASP A 274 -25.92 -1.92 1.46
C ASP A 274 -26.76 -0.99 0.58
N LYS A 275 -26.57 -1.04 -0.75
CA LYS A 275 -27.38 -0.24 -1.69
C LYS A 275 -28.83 -0.71 -1.69
N VAL A 276 -29.05 -2.02 -1.71
CA VAL A 276 -30.40 -2.62 -1.67
C VAL A 276 -31.09 -2.26 -0.36
N ASP A 277 -30.39 -2.33 0.76
CA ASP A 277 -30.94 -2.01 2.08
C ASP A 277 -31.31 -0.53 2.21
N ARG A 278 -30.48 0.38 1.67
CA ARG A 278 -30.83 1.82 1.60
C ARG A 278 -32.09 2.06 0.77
N VAL A 279 -32.22 1.37 -0.36
CA VAL A 279 -33.43 1.48 -1.20
C VAL A 279 -34.65 0.91 -0.47
N ARG A 280 -34.50 -0.23 0.20
CA ARG A 280 -35.55 -0.85 1.00
C ARG A 280 -36.02 0.07 2.13
N ALA A 281 -35.10 0.59 2.94
CA ALA A 281 -35.41 1.50 4.03
C ALA A 281 -36.18 2.74 3.53
N ARG A 282 -35.73 3.33 2.42
CA ARG A 282 -36.44 4.46 1.79
C ARG A 282 -37.87 4.09 1.38
N LYS A 283 -38.07 2.90 0.80
CA LYS A 283 -39.39 2.43 0.38
C LYS A 283 -40.29 2.10 1.56
N GLU A 284 -39.74 1.57 2.64
CA GLU A 284 -40.45 1.34 3.90
C GLU A 284 -40.91 2.66 4.53
N GLU A 285 -40.05 3.68 4.57
CA GLU A 285 -40.46 5.01 5.02
C GLU A 285 -41.56 5.62 4.16
N GLU A 286 -41.45 5.50 2.83
CA GLU A 286 -42.49 5.97 1.89
C GLU A 286 -43.83 5.26 2.14
N ARG A 287 -43.81 3.96 2.42
CA ARG A 287 -44.99 3.17 2.81
C ARG A 287 -45.56 3.66 4.13
N ASP A 288 -44.72 3.86 5.15
CA ASP A 288 -45.15 4.24 6.49
C ASP A 288 -45.75 5.64 6.54
N ARG A 289 -45.21 6.57 5.76
CA ARG A 289 -45.80 7.90 5.57
C ARG A 289 -47.20 7.82 4.97
N LYS A 290 -47.42 6.95 3.98
CA LYS A 290 -48.74 6.71 3.38
C LYS A 290 -49.70 6.05 4.37
N LEU A 291 -49.26 5.03 5.11
CA LEU A 291 -50.06 4.38 6.15
C LEU A 291 -50.47 5.37 7.25
N ALA A 292 -49.54 6.20 7.73
CA ALA A 292 -49.82 7.24 8.70
C ALA A 292 -50.83 8.28 8.16
N ALA A 293 -50.74 8.65 6.87
CA ALA A 293 -51.72 9.52 6.24
C ALA A 293 -53.12 8.89 6.19
N CYS A 294 -53.21 7.62 5.80
CA CYS A 294 -54.46 6.85 5.82
C CYS A 294 -55.05 6.74 7.24
N GLN A 295 -54.21 6.48 8.25
CA GLN A 295 -54.63 6.44 9.64
C GLN A 295 -55.16 7.79 10.12
N ARG A 296 -54.50 8.90 9.78
CA ARG A 296 -54.98 10.26 10.10
C ARG A 296 -56.32 10.58 9.44
N LEU A 297 -56.53 10.13 8.21
CA LEU A 297 -57.82 10.25 7.52
C LEU A 297 -58.90 9.43 8.22
N ARG A 298 -58.59 8.16 8.56
CA ARG A 298 -59.50 7.27 9.30
C ARG A 298 -59.93 7.87 10.64
N THR A 299 -58.99 8.40 11.43
CA THR A 299 -59.33 9.03 12.73
C THR A 299 -60.17 10.29 12.58
N LYS A 300 -59.92 11.12 11.55
CA LYS A 300 -60.76 12.28 11.23
C LYS A 300 -62.20 11.87 10.88
N VAL A 301 -62.36 10.84 10.04
CA VAL A 301 -63.69 10.33 9.65
C VAL A 301 -64.43 9.76 10.86
N LEU A 302 -63.77 8.92 11.67
CA LEU A 302 -64.36 8.40 12.91
C LEU A 302 -64.80 9.53 13.85
N ARG A 303 -63.97 10.56 14.01
CA ARG A 303 -64.29 11.74 14.85
C ARG A 303 -65.47 12.54 14.29
N ARG A 304 -65.59 12.68 12.97
CA ARG A 304 -66.75 13.32 12.31
C ARG A 304 -68.02 12.51 12.57
N MET A 305 -68.01 11.20 12.29
CA MET A 305 -69.17 10.34 12.51
C MET A 305 -69.61 10.32 13.98
N GLN A 306 -68.67 10.33 14.92
CA GLN A 306 -68.99 10.39 16.36
C GLN A 306 -69.65 11.72 16.76
N LYS A 307 -69.21 12.85 16.20
CA LYS A 307 -69.85 14.15 16.42
C LYS A 307 -71.26 14.20 15.83
N GLU A 308 -71.44 13.71 14.61
CA GLU A 308 -72.75 13.62 13.94
C GLU A 308 -73.74 12.77 14.74
N ARG A 309 -73.27 11.64 15.29
CA ARG A 309 -74.07 10.81 16.20
C ARG A 309 -74.46 11.57 17.48
N GLN A 310 -73.51 12.25 18.13
CA GLN A 310 -73.80 13.04 19.35
C GLN A 310 -74.79 14.17 19.10
N THR A 311 -74.74 14.83 17.94
CA THR A 311 -75.72 15.87 17.58
C THR A 311 -77.11 15.30 17.34
N ALA A 312 -77.23 14.07 16.82
CA ALA A 312 -78.51 13.41 16.61
C ALA A 312 -79.13 12.86 17.92
N GLU A 313 -78.31 12.48 18.89
CA GLU A 313 -78.75 12.02 20.22
C GLU A 313 -79.12 13.18 21.17
N ALA A 314 -78.73 14.42 20.87
CA ALA A 314 -79.05 15.58 21.69
C ALA A 314 -80.54 15.97 21.53
N PRO A 315 -81.32 16.15 22.63
CA PRO A 315 -82.73 16.47 22.53
C PRO A 315 -82.95 17.86 21.90
N PRO A 316 -83.99 18.04 21.07
CA PRO A 316 -84.34 19.35 20.53
C PRO A 316 -84.75 20.29 21.67
N LYS A 317 -84.24 21.53 21.63
CA LYS A 317 -84.60 22.60 22.56
C LYS A 317 -85.99 23.15 22.28
#